data_AF-D7A3J9-F1
#
_entry.id   AF-D7A3J9-F1
#
_cell.length_a   1.000
_cell.length_b   1.000
_cell.length_c   1.000
_cell.angle_alpha   90.00
_cell.angle_beta   90.00
_cell.angle_gamma   90.00
#
_symmetry.space_group_name_H-M   'P 1'
#
loop_
_entity.id
_entity.type
_entity.pdbx_description
1 polymer ?
#
loop_
_entity_poly.entity_id
_entity_poly.type
_entity_poly.pdbx_seq_one_letter_code
_entity_poly.pdbx_strand_id
1 'polypeptide(L)'
;MTQTTSRIFDDFARLMNDAAGVATGVRREAETVMRAQAERILRELDVVTREEFETVKELAAAAREENERLAARIAALEAKEQKLEATIDPPDSLG
;
A
#
# COMPACT_ATOMS: atom_id res chain seq x y z
N MET A 1 64.29 -0.16 -33.10
CA MET A 1 63.21 0.85 -32.99
C MET A 1 61.93 0.14 -32.52
N THR A 2 61.65 0.10 -31.21
CA THR A 2 60.47 -0.57 -30.61
C THR A 2 59.72 0.33 -29.62
N GLN A 3 60.15 1.59 -29.48
CA GLN A 3 59.70 2.50 -28.43
C GLN A 3 58.34 3.17 -28.73
N THR A 4 57.93 3.22 -29.99
CA THR A 4 56.67 3.87 -30.43
C THR A 4 55.44 2.99 -30.22
N THR A 5 55.53 1.69 -30.47
CA THR A 5 54.42 0.75 -30.28
C THR A 5 54.03 0.67 -28.80
N SER A 6 55.00 0.60 -27.89
CA SER A 6 54.75 0.53 -26.44
C SER A 6 53.96 1.71 -25.89
N ARG A 7 54.14 2.91 -26.45
CA ARG A 7 53.48 4.15 -25.98
C ARG A 7 51.99 4.19 -26.33
N ILE A 8 51.63 3.77 -27.54
CA ILE A 8 50.23 3.74 -27.99
C ILE A 8 49.41 2.72 -27.19
N PHE A 9 50.01 1.58 -26.85
CA PHE A 9 49.38 0.59 -25.98
C PHE A 9 49.21 1.08 -24.53
N ASP A 10 50.17 1.82 -23.99
CA ASP A 10 50.08 2.41 -22.65
C ASP A 10 48.98 3.48 -22.57
N ASP A 11 48.89 4.36 -23.57
CA ASP A 11 47.85 5.39 -23.63
C ASP A 11 46.45 4.76 -23.77
N PHE A 12 46.32 3.67 -24.52
CA PHE A 12 45.07 2.90 -24.62
C PHE A 12 44.72 2.21 -23.30
N ALA A 13 45.70 1.60 -22.61
CA ALA A 13 45.48 0.99 -21.31
C ALA A 13 45.02 2.03 -20.27
N ARG A 14 45.61 3.23 -20.31
CA ARG A 14 45.22 4.35 -19.45
C ARG A 14 43.80 4.83 -19.76
N LEU A 15 43.47 5.01 -21.04
CA LEU A 15 42.13 5.37 -21.50
C LEU A 15 41.08 4.33 -21.08
N MET A 16 41.39 3.03 -21.19
CA MET A 16 40.47 1.96 -20.78
C MET A 16 40.25 1.96 -19.27
N ASN A 17 41.28 2.25 -18.48
CA ASN A 17 41.17 2.34 -17.02
C ASN A 17 40.34 3.57 -16.60
N ASP A 18 40.58 4.72 -17.24
CA ASP A 18 39.82 5.94 -17.02
C ASP A 18 38.35 5.76 -17.42
N ALA A 19 38.08 5.11 -18.56
CA ALA A 19 36.74 4.78 -19.04
C ALA A 19 36.01 3.78 -18.12
N ALA A 20 36.71 2.79 -17.56
CA ALA A 20 36.13 1.86 -16.60
C ALA A 20 35.70 2.56 -15.29
N GLY A 21 36.47 3.56 -14.84
CA GLY A 21 36.12 4.42 -13.72
C GLY A 21 34.86 5.25 -13.99
N VAL A 22 34.77 5.87 -15.16
CA VAL A 22 33.59 6.65 -15.60
C VAL A 22 32.35 5.76 -15.73
N ALA A 23 32.48 4.58 -16.34
CA ALA A 23 31.36 3.64 -16.51
C ALA A 23 30.78 3.19 -15.16
N THR A 24 31.64 2.98 -14.17
CA THR A 24 31.22 2.64 -12.80
C THR A 24 30.48 3.80 -12.12
N GLY A 25 30.93 5.04 -12.34
CA GLY A 25 30.25 6.25 -11.87
C GLY A 25 28.86 6.42 -12.50
N VAL A 26 28.77 6.32 -13.82
CA VAL A 26 27.50 6.41 -14.58
C VAL A 26 26.51 5.35 -14.13
N ARG A 27 26.96 4.11 -13.90
CA ARG A 27 26.09 3.04 -13.36
C ARG A 27 25.49 3.43 -12.01
N ARG A 28 26.29 3.98 -11.11
CA ARG A 28 25.86 4.32 -9.74
C ARG A 28 24.86 5.49 -9.74
N GLU A 29 25.07 6.45 -10.61
CA GLU A 29 24.12 7.55 -10.85
C GLU A 29 22.83 7.04 -11.48
N ALA A 30 22.92 6.15 -12.48
CA ALA A 30 21.75 5.54 -13.11
C ALA A 30 20.91 4.73 -12.10
N GLU A 31 21.54 3.93 -11.23
CA GLU A 31 20.85 3.20 -10.15
C GLU A 31 20.12 4.15 -9.19
N THR A 32 20.74 5.28 -8.85
CA THR A 32 20.16 6.30 -7.97
C THR A 32 18.96 6.99 -8.62
N VAL A 33 19.09 7.39 -9.89
CA VAL A 33 17.99 8.00 -10.66
C VAL A 33 16.85 7.01 -10.86
N MET A 34 17.14 5.76 -11.17
CA MET A 34 16.11 4.71 -11.30
C MET A 34 15.34 4.51 -10.00
N ARG A 35 16.03 4.46 -8.86
CA ARG A 35 15.37 4.36 -7.54
C ARG A 35 14.49 5.57 -7.26
N ALA A 36 14.98 6.78 -7.51
CA ALA A 36 14.21 8.01 -7.31
C ALA A 36 12.95 8.05 -8.20
N GLN A 37 13.07 7.61 -9.45
CA GLN A 37 11.93 7.51 -10.38
C GLN A 37 10.93 6.43 -9.93
N ALA A 38 11.40 5.27 -9.46
CA ALA A 38 10.52 4.22 -8.94
C ALA A 38 9.74 4.68 -7.71
N GLU A 39 10.40 5.35 -6.76
CA GLU A 39 9.74 5.93 -5.59
C GLU A 39 8.72 7.02 -5.97
N ARG A 40 9.02 7.83 -6.99
CA ARG A 40 8.07 8.82 -7.51
C ARG A 40 6.85 8.16 -8.13
N ILE A 41 7.04 7.13 -8.95
CA ILE A 41 5.93 6.38 -9.56
C ILE A 41 5.07 5.73 -8.48
N LEU A 42 5.67 5.11 -7.45
CA LEU A 42 4.92 4.52 -6.34
C LEU A 42 4.08 5.54 -5.57
N ARG A 43 4.58 6.78 -5.41
CA ARG A 43 3.80 7.88 -4.83
C ARG A 43 2.69 8.38 -5.76
N GLU A 44 2.95 8.44 -7.06
CA GLU A 44 1.96 8.89 -8.06
C GLU A 44 0.85 7.86 -8.29
N LEU A 45 1.12 6.57 -8.11
CA LEU A 45 0.14 5.49 -8.23
C LEU A 45 -0.79 5.34 -7.03
N ASP A 46 -0.67 6.21 -6.01
CA ASP A 46 -1.51 6.23 -4.80
C ASP A 46 -1.64 4.83 -4.16
N VAL A 47 -0.51 4.14 -4.01
CA VAL A 47 -0.49 2.76 -3.54
C VAL A 47 -0.78 2.74 -2.05
N VAL A 48 -1.85 2.05 -1.66
CA VAL A 48 -2.20 1.84 -0.25
C VAL A 48 -1.05 1.15 0.46
N THR A 49 -0.55 1.76 1.53
CA THR A 49 0.52 1.16 2.31
C THR A 49 0.00 -0.09 3.03
N ARG A 50 0.91 -1.01 3.32
CA ARG A 50 0.53 -2.23 4.05
C ARG A 50 -0.07 -1.90 5.43
N GLU A 51 0.43 -0.87 6.09
CA GLU A 51 -0.06 -0.43 7.40
C GLU A 51 -1.48 0.13 7.33
N GLU A 52 -1.77 1.00 6.37
CA GLU A 52 -3.13 1.51 6.14
C GLU A 52 -4.10 0.37 5.80
N PHE A 53 -3.66 -0.58 4.97
CA PHE A 53 -4.48 -1.74 4.63
C PHE A 53 -4.83 -2.59 5.85
N GLU A 54 -3.85 -2.94 6.69
CA GLU A 54 -4.14 -3.73 7.90
C GLU A 54 -5.00 -2.94 8.88
N THR A 55 -4.78 -1.63 9.03
CA THR A 55 -5.60 -0.76 9.90
C THR A 55 -7.07 -0.76 9.46
N VAL A 56 -7.33 -0.57 8.16
CA VAL A 56 -8.70 -0.56 7.62
C VAL A 56 -9.33 -1.94 7.71
N LYS A 57 -8.55 -3.00 7.52
CA LYS A 57 -9.02 -4.39 7.65
C LYS A 57 -9.45 -4.71 9.08
N GLU A 58 -8.67 -4.30 10.08
CA GLU A 58 -9.02 -4.45 11.50
C GLU A 58 -10.27 -3.63 11.84
N LEU A 59 -10.33 -2.37 11.39
CA LEU A 59 -11.52 -1.53 11.57
C LEU A 59 -12.77 -2.14 10.94
N ALA A 60 -12.66 -2.69 9.72
CA ALA A 60 -13.76 -3.33 9.03
C ALA A 60 -14.25 -4.59 9.76
N ALA A 61 -13.34 -5.36 10.35
CA ALA A 61 -13.70 -6.53 11.17
C ALA A 61 -14.47 -6.09 12.43
N ALA A 62 -13.94 -5.12 13.18
CA ALA A 62 -14.59 -4.59 14.38
C ALA A 62 -15.97 -3.97 14.06
N ALA A 63 -16.08 -3.23 12.95
CA ALA A 63 -17.34 -2.65 12.52
C ALA A 63 -18.39 -3.72 12.17
N ARG A 64 -17.99 -4.86 11.59
CA ARG A 64 -18.92 -5.98 11.33
C ARG A 64 -19.42 -6.61 12.62
N GLU A 65 -18.54 -6.87 13.57
CA GLU A 65 -18.91 -7.40 14.88
C GLU A 65 -19.88 -6.45 15.62
N GLU A 66 -19.59 -5.15 15.60
CA GLU A 66 -20.47 -4.17 16.22
C GLU A 66 -21.83 -4.09 15.51
N ASN A 67 -21.87 -4.16 14.18
CA ASN A 67 -23.12 -4.18 13.43
C ASN A 67 -23.99 -5.39 13.80
N GLU A 68 -23.42 -6.58 13.92
CA GLU A 68 -24.16 -7.79 14.32
C GLU A 68 -24.73 -7.64 15.73
N ARG A 69 -23.94 -7.11 16.67
CA ARG A 69 -24.38 -6.81 18.04
C ARG A 69 -25.53 -5.80 18.07
N LEU A 70 -25.43 -4.73 17.28
CA LEU A 70 -26.47 -3.71 17.19
C LEU A 70 -27.74 -4.25 16.54
N ALA A 71 -27.61 -5.05 15.47
CA ALA A 71 -28.75 -5.70 14.82
C ALA A 71 -29.51 -6.61 15.79
N ALA A 72 -28.79 -7.42 16.59
CA ALA A 72 -29.41 -8.25 17.61
C ALA A 72 -30.15 -7.43 18.67
N ARG A 73 -29.58 -6.28 19.09
CA ARG A 73 -30.22 -5.37 20.04
C ARG A 73 -31.48 -4.73 19.45
N ILE A 74 -31.43 -4.32 18.18
CA ILE A 74 -32.58 -3.75 17.46
C ILE A 74 -33.70 -4.78 17.40
N ALA A 75 -33.43 -5.99 16.94
CA ALA A 75 -34.44 -7.06 16.88
C ALA A 75 -35.08 -7.35 18.25
N ALA A 76 -34.29 -7.34 19.32
CA ALA A 76 -34.80 -7.54 20.68
C ALA A 76 -35.68 -6.37 21.16
N LEU A 77 -35.42 -5.14 20.71
CA LEU A 77 -36.25 -3.97 21.02
C LEU A 77 -37.55 -3.99 20.21
N GLU A 78 -37.48 -4.28 18.91
CA GLU A 78 -38.64 -4.40 18.02
C GLU A 78 -39.61 -5.48 18.53
N ALA A 79 -39.09 -6.63 18.99
CA ALA A 79 -39.92 -7.68 19.59
C ALA A 79 -40.61 -7.23 20.90
N LYS A 80 -39.95 -6.38 21.70
CA LYS A 80 -40.55 -5.82 22.92
C LYS A 80 -41.63 -4.81 22.59
N GLU A 81 -41.41 -3.97 21.57
CA GLU A 81 -42.38 -2.99 21.09
C GLU A 81 -43.65 -3.69 20.61
N GLN A 82 -43.54 -4.71 19.75
CA GLN A 82 -44.68 -5.51 19.29
C GLN A 82 -45.45 -6.15 20.45
N LYS A 83 -44.75 -6.68 21.45
CA LYS A 83 -45.39 -7.25 22.64
C LYS A 83 -46.15 -6.19 23.45
N LEU A 84 -45.58 -4.99 23.58
CA LEU A 84 -46.21 -3.89 24.29
C LEU A 84 -47.45 -3.40 23.54
N GLU A 85 -47.36 -3.25 22.23
CA GLU A 85 -48.48 -2.86 21.36
C GLU A 85 -49.63 -3.87 21.46
N ALA A 86 -49.34 -5.17 21.38
CA ALA A 86 -50.33 -6.24 21.57
C ALA A 86 -50.94 -6.29 22.97
N THR A 87 -50.28 -5.71 23.98
CA THR A 87 -50.81 -5.60 25.35
C THR A 87 -51.74 -4.38 25.49
N ILE A 88 -51.48 -3.31 24.74
CA ILE A 88 -52.23 -2.05 24.79
C ILE A 88 -53.52 -2.14 23.96
N ASP A 89 -53.49 -2.82 22.82
CA ASP A 89 -54.66 -3.02 21.96
C ASP A 89 -54.94 -4.52 21.75
N PRO A 90 -55.60 -5.18 22.72
CA PRO A 90 -55.93 -6.58 22.59
C PRO A 90 -56.94 -6.78 21.45
N PRO A 91 -56.84 -7.87 20.67
CA PRO A 91 -57.61 -8.09 19.44
C PRO A 91 -59.15 -8.13 19.59
N ASP A 92 -59.67 -8.13 20.83
CA ASP A 92 -61.10 -8.15 21.15
C ASP A 92 -61.68 -6.76 21.48
N SER A 93 -60.95 -5.65 21.29
CA SER A 93 -61.41 -4.27 21.59
C SER A 93 -62.43 -3.68 20.60
N LEU A 94 -62.80 -4.43 19.55
CA LEU A 94 -63.77 -4.02 18.51
C LEU A 94 -65.10 -4.80 18.54
N GLY A 95 -65.53 -5.25 19.73
CA GLY A 95 -66.85 -5.86 19.99
C GLY A 95 -67.85 -4.91 20.60
#